data_AF-A0A6I3C7B7-F1
#
_entry.id   AF-A0A6I3C7B7-F1
#
_cell.length_a   1.000
_cell.length_b   1.000
_cell.length_c   1.000
_cell.angle_alpha   90.00
_cell.angle_beta   90.00
_cell.angle_gamma   90.00
#
_symmetry.space_group_name_H-M   'P 1'
#
loop_
_entity.id
_entity.type
_entity.pdbx_description
1 polymer ?
#
loop_
_entity_poly.entity_id
_entity_poly.type
_entity_poly.pdbx_seq_one_letter_code
_entity_poly.pdbx_strand_id
1 'polypeptide(L)'
;MNEEQRNYVLHTVEERGVRLVRLWFTDVLGNLKSFAISPVELENALEDGMTFDGSSIDGFSRVQESDVLAIPDANTFEVLPWGDSKTPEARVFCDIHNLDGTPFEGDPRQVLKRNLAAARALGLTFFVAPDMEYFYFAPPQRGQAPEPLDEAGFFDLTTSDISGSMRKQTIRTLEAMGIPVEYSFHEDAPSQHEIDLRHNDGLSMADSIMTFRLVVKEVAASQGVHASFMPKPL
;
A
#
# COMPACT_ATOMS: atom_id res chain seq x y z
N MET A 1 7.57 17.13 11.80
CA MET A 1 8.15 15.77 11.77
C MET A 1 9.13 15.62 12.92
N ASN A 2 9.30 14.41 13.49
CA ASN A 2 10.36 14.16 14.48
C ASN A 2 11.72 14.15 13.78
N GLU A 3 12.68 14.94 14.27
CA GLU A 3 14.03 15.06 13.71
C GLU A 3 14.79 13.73 13.75
N GLU A 4 14.57 12.91 14.78
CA GLU A 4 15.15 11.56 14.88
C GLU A 4 14.67 10.65 13.74
N GLN A 5 13.37 10.69 13.44
CA GLN A 5 12.79 9.86 12.38
C GLN A 5 13.28 10.30 11.00
N ARG A 6 13.43 11.61 10.78
CA ARG A 6 14.02 12.15 9.55
C ARG A 6 15.45 11.64 9.36
N ASN A 7 16.28 11.75 10.40
CA ASN A 7 17.66 11.30 10.36
C ASN A 7 17.76 9.78 10.14
N TYR A 8 16.87 9.01 10.76
CA TYR A 8 16.77 7.56 10.53
C TYR A 8 16.52 7.23 9.05
N VAL A 9 15.56 7.92 8.42
CA VAL A 9 15.23 7.72 7.00
C VAL A 9 16.43 8.03 6.09
N LEU A 10 17.03 9.21 6.25
CA LEU A 10 18.17 9.64 5.42
C LEU A 10 19.36 8.67 5.58
N HIS A 11 19.68 8.29 6.83
CA HIS A 11 20.75 7.35 7.10
C HIS A 11 20.48 5.97 6.51
N THR A 12 19.24 5.47 6.63
CA THR A 12 18.86 4.16 6.09
C THR A 12 18.95 4.14 4.56
N VAL A 13 18.54 5.22 3.89
CA VAL A 13 18.66 5.34 2.43
C VAL A 13 20.11 5.28 1.98
N GLU A 14 21.02 5.95 2.70
CA GLU A 14 22.46 5.92 2.44
C GLU A 14 23.05 4.52 2.72
N GLU A 15 22.84 3.98 3.92
CA GLU A 15 23.42 2.70 4.37
C GLU A 15 22.97 1.53 3.50
N ARG A 16 21.70 1.49 3.13
CA ARG A 16 21.12 0.43 2.29
C ARG A 16 21.36 0.65 0.80
N GLY A 17 21.98 1.78 0.41
CA GLY A 17 22.27 2.10 -0.98
C GLY A 17 21.01 2.23 -1.84
N VAL A 18 19.91 2.73 -1.27
CA VAL A 18 18.64 2.94 -1.96
C VAL A 18 18.85 3.87 -3.16
N ARG A 19 18.31 3.48 -4.32
CA ARG A 19 18.50 4.22 -5.58
C ARG A 19 17.29 5.04 -5.99
N LEU A 20 16.11 4.66 -5.53
CA LEU A 20 14.86 5.37 -5.78
C LEU A 20 14.01 5.35 -4.53
N VAL A 21 13.37 6.48 -4.24
CA VAL A 21 12.38 6.60 -3.17
C VAL A 21 11.05 6.94 -3.80
N ARG A 22 10.06 6.07 -3.59
CA ARG A 22 8.71 6.22 -4.08
C ARG A 22 7.88 6.99 -3.07
N LEU A 23 7.33 8.11 -3.51
CA LEU A 23 6.34 8.86 -2.77
C LEU A 23 4.98 8.24 -3.09
N TRP A 24 4.32 7.66 -2.09
CA TRP A 24 3.04 6.97 -2.22
C TRP A 24 1.91 7.83 -1.69
N PHE A 25 0.76 7.81 -2.36
CA PHE A 25 -0.46 8.47 -1.90
C PHE A 25 -1.67 7.76 -2.52
N THR A 26 -2.89 8.10 -2.11
CA THR A 26 -4.10 7.46 -2.62
C THR A 26 -5.04 8.47 -3.26
N ASP A 27 -5.73 8.02 -4.31
CA ASP A 27 -6.85 8.77 -4.89
C ASP A 27 -8.17 8.44 -4.18
N VAL A 28 -9.23 9.19 -4.47
CA VAL A 28 -10.54 9.00 -3.82
C VAL A 28 -11.23 7.68 -4.16
N LEU A 29 -10.76 6.99 -5.21
CA LEU A 29 -11.24 5.66 -5.61
C LEU A 29 -10.49 4.55 -4.89
N GLY A 30 -9.53 4.88 -4.02
CA GLY A 30 -8.73 3.92 -3.27
C GLY A 30 -7.62 3.28 -4.11
N ASN A 31 -7.19 3.91 -5.20
CA ASN A 31 -6.01 3.46 -5.94
C ASN A 31 -4.74 4.03 -5.30
N LEU A 32 -3.73 3.18 -5.16
CA LEU A 32 -2.39 3.63 -4.82
C LEU A 32 -1.78 4.35 -6.03
N LYS A 33 -1.27 5.55 -5.80
CA LYS A 33 -0.54 6.38 -6.76
C LYS A 33 0.88 6.57 -6.26
N SER A 34 1.79 6.83 -7.18
CA SER A 34 3.18 7.10 -6.83
C SER A 34 3.92 7.85 -7.92
N PHE A 35 4.91 8.63 -7.50
CA PHE A 35 6.05 9.01 -8.33
C PHE A 35 7.35 8.76 -7.54
N ALA A 36 8.48 8.70 -8.25
CA ALA A 36 9.77 8.39 -7.67
C ALA A 36 10.71 9.59 -7.72
N ILE A 37 11.52 9.74 -6.67
CA ILE A 37 12.58 10.73 -6.56
C ILE A 37 13.93 10.04 -6.35
N SER A 38 15.00 10.75 -6.67
CA SER A 38 16.34 10.31 -6.33
C SER A 38 16.62 10.52 -4.83
N PRO A 39 17.55 9.77 -4.22
CA PRO A 39 17.96 9.98 -2.82
C PRO A 39 18.39 11.41 -2.49
N VAL A 40 18.95 12.13 -3.47
CA VAL A 40 19.41 13.53 -3.30
C VAL A 40 18.23 14.48 -3.03
N GLU A 41 17.07 14.20 -3.62
CA GLU A 41 15.87 15.02 -3.42
C GLU A 41 15.13 14.67 -2.13
N LEU A 42 15.49 13.58 -1.44
CA LEU A 42 14.72 13.10 -0.29
C LEU A 42 14.74 14.07 0.88
N GLU A 43 15.88 14.71 1.15
CA GLU A 43 15.99 15.69 2.22
C GLU A 43 15.07 16.89 1.96
N ASN A 44 15.14 17.46 0.76
CA ASN A 44 14.23 18.53 0.32
C ASN A 44 12.77 18.10 0.39
N ALA A 45 12.45 16.89 -0.08
CA ALA A 45 11.10 16.34 -0.04
C ALA A 45 10.56 16.22 1.39
N LEU A 46 11.40 15.83 2.35
CA LEU A 46 11.04 15.70 3.76
C LEU A 46 10.85 17.06 4.45
N GLU A 47 11.50 18.12 3.97
CA GLU A 47 11.38 19.48 4.52
C GLU A 47 10.25 20.28 3.89
N ASP A 48 10.23 20.36 2.56
CA ASP A 48 9.36 21.27 1.80
C ASP A 48 8.24 20.54 1.04
N GLY A 49 8.30 19.21 0.94
CA GLY A 49 7.42 18.41 0.09
C GLY A 49 7.83 18.44 -1.39
N MET A 50 7.11 17.68 -2.21
CA MET A 50 7.33 17.62 -3.66
C MET A 50 6.09 18.05 -4.41
N THR A 51 6.23 19.05 -5.30
CA THR A 51 5.14 19.50 -6.16
C THR A 51 4.85 18.51 -7.28
N PHE A 52 3.58 18.26 -7.57
CA PHE A 52 3.15 17.48 -8.73
C PHE A 52 1.78 17.93 -9.25
N ASP A 53 1.48 17.55 -10.49
CA ASP A 53 0.19 17.84 -11.14
C ASP A 53 -0.95 17.00 -10.53
N GLY A 54 -1.78 17.66 -9.73
CA GLY A 54 -2.95 17.04 -9.09
C GLY A 54 -4.12 16.78 -10.05
N SER A 55 -4.18 17.43 -11.21
CA SER A 55 -5.31 17.36 -12.14
C SER A 55 -5.51 15.97 -12.77
N SER A 56 -4.43 15.18 -12.79
CA SER A 56 -4.40 13.82 -13.32
C SER A 56 -4.83 12.75 -12.30
N ILE A 57 -5.25 13.15 -11.09
CA ILE A 57 -5.66 12.24 -10.01
C ILE A 57 -7.18 12.30 -9.84
N ASP A 58 -7.84 11.14 -9.93
CA ASP A 58 -9.30 11.09 -9.78
C ASP A 58 -9.75 11.62 -8.41
N GLY A 59 -10.73 12.53 -8.44
CA GLY A 59 -11.25 13.20 -7.25
C GLY A 59 -10.47 14.43 -6.80
N PHE A 60 -9.27 14.67 -7.33
CA PHE A 60 -8.49 15.87 -7.04
C PHE A 60 -8.85 16.93 -8.09
N SER A 61 -9.94 17.67 -7.82
CA SER A 61 -10.51 18.79 -8.60
C SER A 61 -10.15 18.87 -10.09
N ARG A 62 -11.10 18.52 -10.98
CA ARG A 62 -10.97 18.71 -12.44
C ARG A 62 -11.07 20.17 -12.91
N VAL A 63 -11.34 21.12 -12.00
CA VAL A 63 -11.83 22.47 -12.36
C VAL A 63 -10.80 23.58 -12.09
N GLN A 64 -9.70 23.28 -11.40
CA GLN A 64 -8.51 24.12 -11.37
C GLN A 64 -7.29 23.22 -11.52
N GLU A 65 -6.46 23.50 -12.53
CA GLU A 65 -5.13 22.95 -12.73
C GLU A 65 -4.22 23.40 -11.56
N SER A 66 -4.49 22.90 -10.35
CA SER A 66 -3.72 23.26 -9.17
C SER A 66 -2.70 22.17 -8.91
N ASP A 67 -1.44 22.50 -9.17
CA ASP A 67 -0.32 21.79 -8.58
C ASP A 67 -0.55 21.63 -7.07
N VAL A 68 -0.20 20.47 -6.55
CA VAL A 68 -0.31 20.13 -5.12
C VAL A 68 1.04 19.69 -4.60
N LEU A 69 1.19 19.67 -3.27
CA LEU A 69 2.39 19.23 -2.58
C LEU A 69 2.17 17.83 -1.98
N ALA A 70 3.03 16.88 -2.31
CA ALA A 70 3.15 15.62 -1.58
C ALA A 70 4.15 15.80 -0.44
N ILE A 71 3.69 15.71 0.80
CA ILE A 71 4.52 15.83 2.00
C ILE A 71 4.76 14.43 2.60
N PRO A 72 5.99 13.89 2.53
CA PRO A 72 6.31 12.56 3.04
C PRO A 72 6.17 12.43 4.56
N ASP A 73 5.55 11.34 5.00
CA ASP A 73 5.44 10.94 6.40
C ASP A 73 6.53 9.92 6.74
N ALA A 74 7.64 10.38 7.32
CA ALA A 74 8.80 9.53 7.61
C ALA A 74 8.53 8.33 8.54
N ASN A 75 7.41 8.31 9.27
CA ASN A 75 7.00 7.14 10.06
C ASN A 75 6.55 5.96 9.18
N THR A 76 6.29 6.24 7.91
CA THR A 76 5.86 5.26 6.91
C THR A 76 6.98 4.87 5.95
N PHE A 77 8.23 5.20 6.27
CA PHE A 77 9.35 4.78 5.45
C PHE A 77 9.54 3.26 5.51
N GLU A 78 9.69 2.62 4.36
CA GLU A 78 9.96 1.19 4.27
C GLU A 78 10.83 0.88 3.05
N VAL A 79 11.79 -0.04 3.20
CA VAL A 79 12.56 -0.55 2.06
C VAL A 79 11.73 -1.65 1.39
N LEU A 80 11.54 -1.55 0.07
CA LEU A 80 10.74 -2.53 -0.64
C LEU A 80 11.51 -3.86 -0.72
N PRO A 81 10.92 -4.98 -0.25
CA PRO A 81 11.59 -6.29 -0.25
C PRO A 81 11.57 -6.98 -1.63
N TRP A 82 10.96 -6.34 -2.64
CA TRP A 82 10.94 -6.77 -4.04
C TRP A 82 11.72 -5.78 -4.92
N GLY A 83 11.95 -6.18 -6.18
CA GLY A 83 12.77 -5.42 -7.13
C GLY A 83 14.19 -5.96 -7.25
N ASP A 84 15.07 -5.19 -7.90
CA ASP A 84 16.48 -5.58 -8.06
C ASP A 84 17.27 -5.32 -6.78
N SER A 85 17.77 -6.40 -6.16
CA SER A 85 18.67 -6.36 -5.00
C SER A 85 19.90 -5.45 -5.17
N LYS A 86 20.34 -5.18 -6.41
CA LYS A 86 21.47 -4.30 -6.71
C LYS A 86 21.09 -2.82 -6.74
N THR A 87 19.80 -2.52 -6.89
CA THR A 87 19.26 -1.16 -6.88
C THR A 87 18.02 -1.11 -5.98
N PRO A 88 18.20 -1.20 -4.64
CA PRO A 88 17.09 -1.20 -3.71
C PRO A 88 16.21 0.04 -3.87
N GLU A 89 14.91 -0.14 -3.73
CA GLU A 89 13.92 0.93 -3.73
C GLU A 89 13.29 1.04 -2.33
N ALA A 90 12.87 2.24 -1.96
CA ALA A 90 12.10 2.47 -0.74
C ALA A 90 10.79 3.19 -1.06
N ARG A 91 9.85 3.15 -0.13
CA ARG A 91 8.59 3.93 -0.19
C ARG A 91 8.41 4.78 1.05
N VAL A 92 7.63 5.84 0.90
CA VAL A 92 7.09 6.65 1.99
C VAL A 92 5.71 7.17 1.57
N PHE A 93 4.70 7.01 2.43
CA PHE A 93 3.40 7.62 2.21
C PHE A 93 3.48 9.13 2.39
N CYS A 94 2.69 9.85 1.60
CA CYS A 94 2.60 11.30 1.62
C CYS A 94 1.18 11.73 1.97
N ASP A 95 1.08 12.81 2.73
CA ASP A 95 -0.14 13.60 2.80
C ASP A 95 -0.11 14.64 1.67
N ILE A 96 -1.27 14.92 1.08
CA ILE A 96 -1.37 15.89 -0.01
C ILE A 96 -1.82 17.24 0.56
N HIS A 97 -1.11 18.30 0.19
CA HIS A 97 -1.36 19.66 0.63
C HIS A 97 -1.56 20.59 -0.57
N ASN A 98 -2.28 21.68 -0.34
CA ASN A 98 -2.29 22.83 -1.25
C ASN A 98 -0.92 23.53 -1.22
N LEU A 99 -0.63 24.35 -2.24
CA LEU A 99 0.64 25.11 -2.32
C LEU A 99 0.84 26.12 -1.19
N ASP A 100 -0.24 26.55 -0.53
CA ASP A 100 -0.19 27.40 0.66
C ASP A 100 0.12 26.63 1.96
N GLY A 101 0.36 25.32 1.85
CA GLY A 101 0.65 24.41 2.95
C GLY A 101 -0.57 23.88 3.68
N THR A 102 -1.79 24.31 3.33
CA THR A 102 -3.02 23.78 3.95
C THR A 102 -3.28 22.34 3.50
N PRO A 103 -3.84 21.47 4.38
CA PRO A 103 -4.33 20.15 3.99
C PRO A 103 -5.23 20.15 2.75
N PHE A 104 -4.95 19.26 1.79
CA PHE A 104 -5.85 19.09 0.66
C PHE A 104 -7.09 18.30 1.08
N GLU A 105 -8.29 18.86 0.89
CA GLU A 105 -9.54 18.25 1.37
C GLU A 105 -9.90 16.95 0.67
N GLY A 106 -9.40 16.76 -0.56
CA GLY A 106 -9.64 15.56 -1.36
C GLY A 106 -8.74 14.38 -1.04
N ASP A 107 -7.73 14.54 -0.18
CA ASP A 107 -6.84 13.45 0.23
C ASP A 107 -7.52 12.51 1.24
N PRO A 108 -7.79 11.24 0.88
CA PRO A 108 -8.42 10.27 1.78
C PRO A 108 -7.65 10.06 3.09
N ARG A 109 -6.32 10.13 3.06
CA ARG A 109 -5.47 9.94 4.25
C ARG A 109 -5.66 11.09 5.23
N GLN A 110 -5.71 12.33 4.75
CA GLN A 110 -6.02 13.52 5.56
C GLN A 110 -7.45 13.46 6.14
N VAL A 111 -8.42 13.00 5.35
CA VAL A 111 -9.80 12.81 5.81
C VAL A 111 -9.83 11.82 6.99
N LEU A 112 -9.11 10.70 6.89
CA LEU A 112 -9.01 9.74 7.99
C LEU A 112 -8.34 10.36 9.22
N LYS A 113 -7.21 11.07 9.05
CA LYS A 113 -6.51 11.77 10.15
C LYS A 113 -7.42 12.71 10.92
N ARG A 114 -8.25 13.50 10.22
CA ARG A 114 -9.22 14.42 10.83
C ARG A 114 -10.27 13.71 11.67
N ASN A 115 -10.82 12.61 11.17
CA ASN A 115 -11.82 11.82 11.91
C ASN A 115 -11.20 11.12 13.13
N LEU A 116 -9.99 10.56 12.99
CA LEU A 116 -9.26 9.98 14.12
C LEU A 116 -8.92 11.01 15.20
N ALA A 117 -8.57 12.25 14.79
CA ALA A 117 -8.35 13.35 15.73
C ALA A 117 -9.63 13.73 16.49
N ALA A 118 -10.78 13.76 15.81
CA ALA A 118 -12.08 14.01 16.44
C ALA A 118 -12.42 12.90 17.46
N ALA A 119 -12.18 11.64 17.12
CA ALA A 119 -12.36 10.52 18.07
C ALA A 119 -11.45 10.65 19.29
N ARG A 120 -10.16 10.99 19.10
CA ARG A 120 -9.22 11.23 20.20
C ARG A 120 -9.64 12.39 21.11
N ALA A 121 -10.22 13.45 20.57
CA ALA A 121 -10.73 14.57 21.36
C ALA A 121 -11.90 14.16 22.29
N LEU A 122 -12.59 13.07 21.96
CA LEU A 122 -13.61 12.44 22.81
C LEU A 122 -13.03 11.40 23.78
N GLY A 123 -11.71 11.22 23.82
CA GLY A 123 -11.05 10.21 24.64
C GLY A 123 -11.12 8.79 24.06
N LEU A 124 -11.46 8.64 22.77
CA LEU A 124 -11.56 7.35 22.10
C LEU A 124 -10.31 7.04 21.30
N THR A 125 -9.95 5.75 21.24
CA THR A 125 -8.92 5.22 20.34
C THR A 125 -9.58 4.26 19.36
N PHE A 126 -9.22 4.35 18.08
CA PHE A 126 -9.84 3.57 17.01
C PHE A 126 -8.84 2.59 16.43
N PHE A 127 -9.15 1.30 16.57
CA PHE A 127 -8.37 0.19 16.03
C PHE A 127 -9.17 -0.53 14.94
N VAL A 128 -8.47 -1.07 13.95
CA VAL A 128 -9.04 -1.81 12.83
C VAL A 128 -8.31 -3.14 12.69
N ALA A 129 -9.07 -4.21 12.50
CA ALA A 129 -8.59 -5.56 12.17
C ALA A 129 -9.33 -6.00 10.89
N PRO A 130 -8.68 -5.93 9.72
CA PRO A 130 -9.30 -6.33 8.46
C PRO A 130 -9.00 -7.79 8.13
N ASP A 131 -10.02 -8.46 7.62
CA ASP A 131 -9.94 -9.78 6.99
C ASP A 131 -9.85 -9.54 5.48
N MET A 132 -8.69 -9.83 4.88
CA MET A 132 -8.38 -9.41 3.52
C MET A 132 -8.55 -10.55 2.53
N GLU A 133 -9.71 -10.59 1.88
CA GLU A 133 -10.02 -11.52 0.81
C GLU A 133 -9.55 -11.03 -0.57
N TYR A 134 -9.08 -11.97 -1.40
CA TYR A 134 -8.67 -11.74 -2.78
C TYR A 134 -8.67 -13.04 -3.59
N PHE A 135 -8.58 -12.90 -4.92
CA PHE A 135 -8.50 -14.02 -5.85
C PHE A 135 -7.17 -14.03 -6.60
N TYR A 136 -6.65 -15.23 -6.88
CA TYR A 136 -5.63 -15.42 -7.92
C TYR A 136 -6.24 -16.08 -9.15
N PHE A 137 -5.97 -15.50 -10.32
CA PHE A 137 -6.43 -15.99 -11.61
C PHE A 137 -5.25 -16.22 -12.55
N ALA A 138 -5.47 -17.02 -13.60
CA ALA A 138 -4.59 -17.04 -14.75
C ALA A 138 -4.47 -15.64 -15.38
N PRO A 139 -3.41 -15.35 -16.17
CA PRO A 139 -3.27 -14.08 -16.86
C PRO A 139 -4.55 -13.66 -17.60
N PRO A 140 -5.02 -12.41 -17.42
CA PRO A 140 -6.30 -11.99 -17.95
C PRO A 140 -6.26 -12.01 -19.49
N GLN A 141 -7.27 -12.65 -20.08
CA GLN A 141 -7.49 -12.63 -21.52
C GLN A 141 -8.64 -11.68 -21.84
N ARG A 142 -8.40 -10.71 -22.72
CA ARG A 142 -9.40 -9.68 -23.05
C ARG A 142 -10.69 -10.33 -23.56
N GLY A 143 -11.81 -10.00 -22.91
CA GLY A 143 -13.14 -10.48 -23.29
C GLY A 143 -13.49 -11.88 -22.78
N GLN A 144 -12.63 -12.50 -21.97
CA GLN A 144 -12.90 -13.77 -21.30
C GLN A 144 -13.15 -13.54 -19.80
N ALA A 145 -13.89 -14.47 -19.18
CA ALA A 145 -14.05 -14.50 -17.74
C ALA A 145 -12.72 -14.84 -17.06
N PRO A 146 -12.49 -14.39 -15.81
CA PRO A 146 -11.33 -14.83 -15.03
C PRO A 146 -11.31 -16.36 -14.88
N GLU A 147 -10.13 -16.95 -15.02
CA GLU A 147 -9.93 -18.40 -14.90
C GLU A 147 -9.22 -18.70 -13.56
N PRO A 148 -9.88 -19.41 -12.61
CA PRO A 148 -9.27 -19.84 -11.37
C PRO A 148 -8.05 -20.74 -11.60
N LEU A 149 -7.11 -20.74 -10.65
CA LEU A 149 -5.90 -21.57 -10.68
C LEU A 149 -6.10 -22.95 -10.01
N ASP A 150 -7.15 -23.09 -9.21
CA ASP A 150 -7.52 -24.28 -8.46
C ASP A 150 -9.05 -24.34 -8.25
N GLU A 151 -9.52 -25.45 -7.68
CA GLU A 151 -10.92 -25.68 -7.30
C GLU A 151 -11.04 -25.99 -5.79
N ALA A 152 -10.07 -25.54 -4.99
CA ALA A 152 -10.05 -25.79 -3.55
C ALA A 152 -11.13 -24.96 -2.83
N GLY A 153 -11.58 -25.44 -1.68
CA GLY A 153 -12.58 -24.78 -0.85
C GLY A 153 -12.06 -24.36 0.53
N PHE A 154 -13.01 -24.05 1.41
CA PHE A 154 -12.74 -23.45 2.71
C PHE A 154 -11.84 -24.32 3.60
N PHE A 155 -10.72 -23.74 4.05
CA PHE A 155 -9.66 -24.40 4.85
C PHE A 155 -8.96 -25.60 4.19
N ASP A 156 -9.14 -25.82 2.88
CA ASP A 156 -8.49 -26.94 2.22
C ASP A 156 -6.96 -26.80 2.24
N LEU A 157 -6.30 -27.90 2.60
CA LEU A 157 -4.87 -28.08 2.43
C LEU A 157 -4.64 -28.96 1.20
N THR A 158 -4.51 -28.35 0.03
CA THR A 158 -4.31 -29.08 -1.22
C THR A 158 -2.83 -29.23 -1.56
N THR A 159 -2.50 -30.28 -2.31
CA THR A 159 -1.16 -30.47 -2.91
C THR A 159 -1.02 -29.77 -4.26
N SER A 160 -2.07 -29.05 -4.69
CA SER A 160 -2.12 -28.23 -5.91
C SER A 160 -1.37 -26.91 -5.64
N ASP A 161 -0.05 -27.01 -5.55
CA ASP A 161 0.86 -26.13 -4.78
C ASP A 161 1.18 -24.75 -5.39
N ILE A 162 0.38 -24.24 -6.32
CA ILE A 162 0.66 -22.92 -6.95
C ILE A 162 0.15 -21.78 -6.05
N SER A 163 -1.11 -21.84 -5.59
CA SER A 163 -1.71 -20.76 -4.79
C SER A 163 -1.22 -20.72 -3.35
N GLY A 164 -1.01 -21.89 -2.72
CA GLY A 164 -0.51 -21.99 -1.35
C GLY A 164 0.92 -21.47 -1.15
N SER A 165 1.81 -21.65 -2.13
CA SER A 165 3.17 -21.12 -2.10
C SER A 165 3.19 -19.60 -2.24
N MET A 166 2.34 -19.03 -3.11
CA MET A 166 2.16 -17.58 -3.26
C MET A 166 1.62 -16.93 -1.98
N ARG A 167 0.61 -17.51 -1.34
CA ARG A 167 0.06 -16.98 -0.08
C ARG A 167 1.13 -16.93 1.02
N LYS A 168 1.95 -17.97 1.15
CA LYS A 168 3.11 -17.98 2.08
C LYS A 168 4.15 -16.92 1.73
N GLN A 169 4.41 -16.67 0.44
CA GLN A 169 5.32 -15.62 0.00
C GLN A 169 4.77 -14.22 0.33
N THR A 170 3.47 -13.98 0.12
CA THR A 170 2.80 -12.75 0.53
C THR A 170 2.97 -12.51 2.03
N ILE A 171 2.69 -13.52 2.87
CA ILE A 171 2.84 -13.40 4.34
C ILE A 171 4.27 -13.02 4.72
N ARG A 172 5.28 -13.74 4.20
CA ARG A 172 6.69 -13.42 4.49
C ARG A 172 7.09 -12.01 4.05
N THR A 173 6.53 -11.54 2.94
CA THR A 173 6.80 -10.20 2.41
C THR A 173 6.16 -9.13 3.29
N LEU A 174 4.93 -9.34 3.76
CA LEU A 174 4.26 -8.46 4.71
C LEU A 174 5.01 -8.38 6.05
N GLU A 175 5.41 -9.53 6.59
CA GLU A 175 6.18 -9.61 7.84
C GLU A 175 7.53 -8.89 7.72
N ALA A 176 8.20 -9.02 6.57
CA ALA A 176 9.45 -8.31 6.29
C ALA A 176 9.27 -6.78 6.24
N MET A 177 8.06 -6.29 5.94
CA MET A 177 7.67 -4.88 5.96
C MET A 177 7.01 -4.46 7.28
N GLY A 178 7.11 -5.29 8.33
CA GLY A 178 6.55 -5.00 9.65
C GLY A 178 5.02 -5.04 9.73
N ILE A 179 4.34 -5.68 8.77
CA ILE A 179 2.88 -5.86 8.79
C ILE A 179 2.56 -7.25 9.37
N PRO A 180 2.10 -7.35 10.63
CA PRO A 180 1.82 -8.62 11.28
C PRO A 180 0.55 -9.29 10.74
N VAL A 181 0.69 -10.55 10.34
CA VAL A 181 -0.41 -11.43 9.91
C VAL A 181 -0.92 -12.24 11.11
N GLU A 182 -2.24 -12.38 11.22
CA GLU A 182 -2.90 -13.18 12.26
C GLU A 182 -3.23 -14.59 11.80
N TYR A 183 -3.97 -14.73 10.69
CA TYR A 183 -4.36 -16.00 10.09
C TYR A 183 -4.26 -15.93 8.57
N SER A 184 -4.23 -17.11 7.93
CA SER A 184 -4.36 -17.21 6.49
C SER A 184 -4.81 -18.60 6.06
N PHE A 185 -5.73 -18.66 5.11
CA PHE A 185 -6.32 -19.89 4.61
C PHE A 185 -6.84 -19.74 3.17
N HIS A 186 -7.26 -20.88 2.60
CA HIS A 186 -8.00 -20.89 1.34
C HIS A 186 -9.48 -20.65 1.67
N GLU A 187 -10.11 -19.74 0.94
CA GLU A 187 -11.52 -19.38 1.14
C GLU A 187 -12.47 -20.33 0.37
N ASP A 188 -13.77 -20.12 0.47
CA ASP A 188 -14.81 -21.02 -0.05
C ASP A 188 -14.83 -21.10 -1.58
N ALA A 189 -14.59 -19.99 -2.30
CA ALA A 189 -14.60 -20.00 -3.76
C ALA A 189 -13.26 -20.46 -4.37
N PRO A 190 -13.29 -21.06 -5.57
CA PRO A 190 -12.09 -21.45 -6.32
C PRO A 190 -11.08 -20.29 -6.42
N SER A 191 -9.85 -20.56 -5.98
CA SER A 191 -8.73 -19.60 -5.94
C SER A 191 -8.98 -18.31 -5.16
N GLN A 192 -9.93 -18.34 -4.22
CA GLN A 192 -10.13 -17.31 -3.22
C GLN A 192 -9.22 -17.57 -2.03
N HIS A 193 -8.64 -16.51 -1.49
CA HIS A 193 -7.72 -16.57 -0.38
C HIS A 193 -7.98 -15.45 0.60
N GLU A 194 -7.69 -15.74 1.86
CA GLU A 194 -7.78 -14.78 2.94
C GLU A 194 -6.45 -14.70 3.70
N ILE A 195 -6.10 -13.48 4.09
CA ILE A 195 -5.04 -13.19 5.05
C ILE A 195 -5.60 -12.14 6.01
N ASP A 196 -5.64 -12.48 7.29
CA ASP A 196 -6.11 -11.57 8.34
C ASP A 196 -4.93 -10.80 8.90
N LEU A 197 -5.09 -9.49 9.07
CA LEU A 197 -4.06 -8.66 9.68
C LEU A 197 -4.35 -8.48 11.17
N ARG A 198 -3.30 -8.55 12.00
CA ARG A 198 -3.42 -8.16 13.42
C ARG A 198 -3.90 -6.72 13.51
N HIS A 199 -4.79 -6.44 14.45
CA HIS A 199 -5.33 -5.09 14.63
C HIS A 199 -4.23 -4.03 14.80
N ASN A 200 -4.47 -2.85 14.26
CA ASN A 200 -3.59 -1.68 14.42
C ASN A 200 -4.42 -0.40 14.51
N ASP A 201 -3.79 0.73 14.87
CA ASP A 201 -4.47 2.02 14.86
C ASP A 201 -4.98 2.35 13.44
N GLY A 202 -6.08 3.10 13.37
CA GLY A 202 -6.78 3.32 12.10
C GLY A 202 -5.92 3.88 10.96
N LEU A 203 -4.94 4.74 11.24
CA LEU A 203 -4.12 5.34 10.19
C LEU A 203 -3.07 4.33 9.71
N SER A 204 -2.34 3.71 10.63
CA SER A 204 -1.33 2.69 10.30
C SER A 204 -1.97 1.48 9.60
N MET A 205 -3.19 1.10 9.99
CA MET A 205 -3.91 0.02 9.32
C MET A 205 -4.33 0.41 7.90
N ALA A 206 -4.76 1.65 7.65
CA ALA A 206 -5.07 2.10 6.29
C ALA A 206 -3.83 2.02 5.36
N ASP A 207 -2.67 2.47 5.85
CA ASP A 207 -1.39 2.37 5.12
C ASP A 207 -1.00 0.89 4.91
N SER A 208 -1.26 0.03 5.89
CA SER A 208 -1.03 -1.43 5.82
C SER A 208 -1.93 -2.11 4.78
N ILE A 209 -3.21 -1.77 4.71
CA ILE A 209 -4.17 -2.30 3.71
C ILE A 209 -3.72 -1.92 2.29
N MET A 210 -3.27 -0.68 2.08
CA MET A 210 -2.77 -0.25 0.78
C MET A 210 -1.49 -1.00 0.38
N THR A 211 -0.58 -1.18 1.33
CA THR A 211 0.65 -1.96 1.13
C THR A 211 0.33 -3.43 0.84
N PHE A 212 -0.61 -4.02 1.59
CA PHE A 212 -1.07 -5.39 1.42
C PHE A 212 -1.55 -5.67 0.00
N ARG A 213 -2.43 -4.80 -0.52
CA ARG A 213 -2.97 -4.94 -1.88
C ARG A 213 -1.88 -4.91 -2.95
N LEU A 214 -0.83 -4.11 -2.75
CA LEU A 214 0.31 -4.08 -3.66
C LEU A 214 1.16 -5.34 -3.52
N VAL A 215 1.48 -5.76 -2.29
CA VAL A 215 2.29 -6.98 -2.04
C VAL A 215 1.65 -8.21 -2.70
N VAL A 216 0.34 -8.41 -2.52
CA VAL A 216 -0.41 -9.50 -3.16
C VAL A 216 -0.27 -9.45 -4.69
N LYS A 217 -0.37 -8.25 -5.28
CA LYS A 217 -0.23 -8.05 -6.73
C LYS A 217 1.20 -8.25 -7.23
N GLU A 218 2.21 -7.82 -6.49
CA GLU A 218 3.63 -8.02 -6.82
C GLU A 218 4.01 -9.49 -6.76
N VAL A 219 3.57 -10.22 -5.71
CA VAL A 219 3.78 -11.66 -5.60
C VAL A 219 3.10 -12.38 -6.76
N ALA A 220 1.84 -12.05 -7.07
CA ALA A 220 1.14 -12.60 -8.23
C ALA A 220 1.87 -12.34 -9.55
N ALA A 221 2.29 -11.10 -9.79
CA ALA A 221 3.01 -10.71 -11.00
C ALA A 221 4.34 -11.47 -11.14
N SER A 222 5.06 -11.68 -10.04
CA SER A 222 6.33 -12.43 -10.04
C SER A 222 6.18 -13.90 -10.44
N GLN A 223 4.98 -14.46 -10.28
CA GLN A 223 4.62 -15.82 -10.68
C GLN A 223 3.84 -15.89 -11.99
N GLY A 224 3.66 -14.75 -12.68
CA GLY A 224 2.89 -14.67 -13.92
C GLY A 224 1.41 -14.96 -13.74
N VAL A 225 0.83 -14.64 -12.58
CA VAL A 225 -0.61 -14.74 -12.31
C VAL A 225 -1.22 -13.38 -12.02
N HIS A 226 -2.55 -13.30 -11.98
CA HIS A 226 -3.28 -12.05 -11.76
C HIS A 226 -4.02 -12.08 -10.43
N ALA A 227 -3.71 -11.13 -9.54
CA ALA A 227 -4.45 -10.94 -8.31
C ALA A 227 -5.60 -9.92 -8.49
N SER A 228 -6.77 -10.23 -7.94
CA SER A 228 -7.94 -9.36 -7.95
C SER A 228 -8.54 -9.19 -6.56
N PHE A 229 -8.91 -7.94 -6.25
CA PHE A 229 -9.70 -7.56 -5.08
C PHE A 229 -11.11 -7.11 -5.50
N MET A 230 -11.56 -7.53 -6.69
CA MET A 230 -12.90 -7.20 -7.17
C MET A 230 -13.93 -7.89 -6.27
N PRO A 231 -15.00 -7.22 -5.81
CA PRO A 231 -15.96 -7.81 -4.89
C PRO A 231 -16.69 -9.06 -5.42
N LYS A 232 -16.80 -9.19 -6.75
CA LYS A 232 -17.45 -10.33 -7.40
C LYS A 232 -16.86 -10.59 -8.80
N PRO A 233 -15.74 -11.33 -8.89
CA PRO A 233 -15.05 -11.56 -10.15
C PRO A 233 -15.61 -12.74 -10.97
N LEU A 234 -16.38 -13.65 -10.34
CA LEU A 234 -16.99 -14.84 -10.93
C LEU A 234 -18.53 -14.79 -10.85
#